data_AF-A0A7C2LYE4-F1
#
_entry.id   AF-A0A7C2LYE4-F1
#
_cell.length_a   1.000
_cell.length_b   1.000
_cell.length_c   1.000
_cell.angle_alpha   90.00
_cell.angle_beta   90.00
_cell.angle_gamma   90.00
#
_symmetry.space_group_name_H-M   'P 1'
#
loop_
_entity.id
_entity.type
_entity.pdbx_description
1 polymer ?
#
loop_
_entity_poly.entity_id
_entity_poly.type
_entity_poly.pdbx_seq_one_letter_code
_entity_poly.pdbx_strand_id
1 'polypeptide(L)' 'MNRNARAKRGARQPQAGHRPRAGGPVNAKQQYERYLALAREARLAGDIVEMENCYQHAEHYFRLIRGGDERRA' A
#
# COMPACT_ATOMS: atom_id res chain seq x y z
N MET A 1 -32.55 -36.15 12.89
CA MET A 1 -32.80 -34.73 12.58
C MET A 1 -32.76 -33.98 13.91
N ASN A 2 -32.00 -32.93 14.21
CA ASN A 2 -31.74 -31.70 13.47
C ASN A 2 -30.49 -31.00 14.06
N ARG A 3 -29.69 -30.37 13.19
CA ARG A 3 -28.40 -29.72 13.45
C ARG A 3 -28.58 -28.20 13.62
N ASN A 4 -27.73 -27.60 14.46
CA ASN A 4 -27.35 -26.17 14.48
C ASN A 4 -28.41 -25.10 14.82
N ALA A 5 -28.37 -24.65 16.07
CA ALA A 5 -28.75 -23.29 16.44
C ALA A 5 -27.65 -22.64 17.31
N ARG A 6 -26.46 -22.43 16.73
CA ARG A 6 -25.42 -21.56 17.33
C ARG A 6 -25.28 -20.28 16.51
N ALA A 7 -26.36 -19.52 16.47
CA ALA A 7 -26.40 -18.19 15.88
C ALA A 7 -26.00 -17.14 16.92
N LYS A 8 -24.72 -17.08 17.35
CA LYS A 8 -24.12 -15.92 18.05
C LYS A 8 -22.61 -15.87 17.86
N ARG A 9 -22.15 -15.64 16.62
CA ARG A 9 -20.78 -15.19 16.30
C ARG A 9 -20.82 -14.16 15.16
N GLY A 10 -21.64 -13.14 15.34
CA GLY A 10 -21.69 -11.95 14.50
C GLY A 10 -21.02 -10.77 15.19
N ALA A 11 -19.80 -10.94 15.70
CA ALA A 11 -18.96 -9.80 16.07
C ALA A 11 -18.11 -9.47 14.84
N ARG A 12 -18.72 -8.75 13.89
CA ARG A 12 -17.94 -7.94 12.94
C ARG A 12 -17.12 -7.00 13.80
N GLN A 13 -15.83 -7.30 13.94
CA GLN A 13 -14.89 -6.37 14.55
C GLN A 13 -14.95 -5.06 13.75
N PRO A 14 -15.32 -3.92 14.35
CA PRO A 14 -14.98 -2.64 13.76
C PRO A 14 -13.48 -2.48 13.98
N GLN A 15 -12.67 -2.77 12.95
CA GLN A 15 -11.25 -2.40 12.97
C GLN A 15 -11.17 -0.87 12.84
N ALA A 16 -11.45 -0.22 13.96
CA ALA A 16 -11.25 1.20 14.18
C ALA A 16 -9.75 1.50 14.07
N GLY A 17 -9.37 2.01 12.91
CA GLY A 17 -8.55 3.21 12.80
C GLY A 17 -7.31 3.29 13.69
N HIS A 18 -6.35 2.38 13.50
CA HIS A 18 -4.94 2.73 13.65
C HIS A 18 -4.28 2.63 12.28
N ARG A 19 -4.63 3.56 11.38
CA ARG A 19 -3.72 3.89 10.28
C ARG A 19 -2.50 4.51 10.95
N PRO A 20 -1.33 3.88 10.93
CA PRO A 20 -0.14 4.53 11.44
C PRO A 20 -0.01 5.84 10.67
N ARG A 21 0.33 6.92 11.38
CA ARG A 21 0.78 8.18 10.80
C ARG A 21 2.10 7.88 10.08
N ALA A 22 1.98 7.22 8.92
CA ALA A 22 3.09 6.90 8.04
C ALA A 22 3.76 8.23 7.72
N GLY A 23 5.08 8.26 7.90
CA GLY A 23 5.90 9.46 7.84
C GLY A 23 5.48 10.39 6.70
N GLY A 24 5.50 11.69 6.98
CA GLY A 24 4.96 12.72 6.11
C GLY A 24 5.44 12.62 4.64
N PRO A 25 4.77 13.35 3.74
CA PRO A 25 4.88 13.22 2.28
C PRO A 25 6.32 13.29 1.73
N VAL A 26 7.24 13.91 2.48
CA VAL A 26 8.66 14.02 2.15
C VAL A 26 9.31 12.64 1.97
N ASN A 27 9.05 11.69 2.87
CA ASN A 27 9.64 10.34 2.78
C ASN A 27 8.97 9.48 1.70
N ALA A 28 7.67 9.69 1.45
CA ALA A 28 6.95 8.97 0.41
C ALA A 28 7.38 9.38 -1.01
N LYS A 29 7.61 10.68 -1.24
CA LYS A 29 8.13 11.18 -2.53
C LYS A 29 9.53 10.63 -2.83
N GLN A 30 10.42 10.65 -1.85
CA GLN A 30 11.78 10.10 -2.00
C GLN A 30 11.75 8.61 -2.37
N GLN A 31 10.88 7.83 -1.70
CA GLN A 31 10.72 6.41 -1.99
C GLN A 31 10.15 6.17 -3.39
N TYR A 32 9.15 6.95 -3.81
CA TYR A 32 8.61 6.89 -5.17
C TYR A 32 9.69 7.06 -6.24
N GLU A 33 10.53 8.10 -6.11
CA GLU A 33 11.60 8.38 -7.07
C GLU A 33 12.66 7.27 -7.07
N ARG A 34 12.98 6.71 -5.90
CA ARG A 34 13.90 5.57 -5.77
C ARG A 34 13.38 4.33 -6.50
N TYR A 35 12.12 3.95 -6.29
CA TYR A 35 11.55 2.77 -6.94
C TYR A 35 11.41 2.93 -8.46
N LEU A 36 11.20 4.15 -8.96
CA LEU A 36 11.26 4.42 -10.40
C LEU A 36 12.66 4.22 -10.99
N ALA A 37 13.70 4.62 -10.27
CA ALA A 37 15.08 4.38 -10.70
C ALA A 37 15.38 2.87 -10.74
N LEU A 38 15.05 2.15 -9.65
CA LEU A 38 15.23 0.69 -9.57
C LEU A 38 14.48 -0.06 -10.67
N ALA A 39 13.23 0.33 -10.98
CA ALA A 39 12.46 -0.28 -12.07
C ALA A 39 13.13 -0.11 -13.45
N ARG A 40 13.78 1.04 -13.68
CA ARG A 40 14.53 1.29 -14.93
C ARG A 40 15.78 0.44 -15.00
N GLU A 41 16.50 0.32 -13.89
CA GLU A 41 17.69 -0.54 -13.80
C GLU A 41 17.33 -2.01 -14.00
N ALA A 42 16.27 -2.50 -13.33
CA ALA A 42 15.76 -3.86 -13.51
C ALA A 42 15.32 -4.12 -14.97
N ARG A 43 14.66 -3.15 -15.60
CA ARG A 43 14.32 -3.22 -17.03
C ARG A 43 15.55 -3.31 -17.94
N LEU A 44 16.61 -2.55 -17.66
CA LEU A 44 17.86 -2.60 -18.42
C LEU A 44 18.62 -3.92 -18.18
N ALA A 45 18.52 -4.47 -16.97
CA ALA A 45 19.07 -5.79 -16.63
C ALA A 45 18.26 -6.97 -17.21
N GLY A 46 17.05 -6.71 -17.73
CA GLY A 46 16.14 -7.74 -18.24
C GLY A 46 15.35 -8.48 -17.16
N ASP A 47 15.37 -8.00 -15.92
CA ASP A 47 14.62 -8.58 -14.81
C ASP A 47 13.21 -7.99 -14.75
N ILE A 48 12.29 -8.62 -15.48
CA ILE A 48 10.91 -8.16 -15.61
C ILE A 48 10.14 -8.28 -14.28
N VAL A 49 10.45 -9.32 -13.48
CA VAL A 49 9.76 -9.55 -12.20
C VAL A 49 10.11 -8.45 -11.21
N GLU A 50 11.40 -8.11 -11.10
CA GLU A 50 11.84 -7.03 -10.22
C GLU A 50 11.37 -5.66 -10.72
N MET A 51 11.33 -5.46 -12.04
CA MET A 51 10.75 -4.25 -12.64
C MET A 51 9.28 -4.08 -12.22
N GLU A 52 8.45 -5.12 -12.35
CA GLU A 52 7.03 -5.06 -11.96
C GLU A 52 6.84 -4.84 -10.46
N ASN A 53 7.65 -5.49 -9.63
CA ASN A 53 7.65 -5.30 -8.19
C ASN A 53 7.94 -3.83 -7.81
N CYS A 54 8.99 -3.26 -8.42
CA CYS A 54 9.35 -1.86 -8.21
C CYS A 54 8.24 -0.90 -8.67
N TYR A 55 7.55 -1.19 -9.79
CA TYR A 55 6.43 -0.36 -10.24
C TYR A 55 5.23 -0.41 -9.29
N GLN A 56 4.91 -1.58 -8.72
CA GLN A 56 3.87 -1.70 -7.69
C GLN A 56 4.23 -0.87 -6.45
N HIS A 57 5.50 -0.89 -6.03
CA HIS A 57 5.97 -0.05 -4.92
C HIS A 57 5.89 1.44 -5.24
N ALA A 58 6.31 1.86 -6.43
CA ALA A 58 6.19 3.24 -6.87
C ALA A 58 4.70 3.68 -6.84
N GLU A 59 3.79 2.85 -7.33
CA GLU A 59 2.35 3.14 -7.29
C GLU A 59 1.84 3.30 -5.85
N HIS A 60 2.26 2.42 -4.93
CA HIS A 60 1.89 2.51 -3.52
C HIS A 60 2.28 3.86 -2.90
N TYR A 61 3.53 4.30 -3.10
CA TYR A 61 4.00 5.58 -2.59
C TYR A 61 3.31 6.76 -3.28
N PHE A 62 3.02 6.67 -4.57
CA PHE A 62 2.25 7.68 -5.28
C PHE A 62 0.85 7.87 -4.68
N ARG A 63 0.16 6.77 -4.35
CA ARG A 63 -1.14 6.80 -3.66
C ARG A 63 -1.04 7.41 -2.26
N LEU A 64 0.04 7.15 -1.53
CA LEU A 64 0.30 7.76 -0.22
C LEU A 64 0.56 9.27 -0.30
N ILE A 65 1.28 9.73 -1.32
CA ILE A 65 1.54 11.16 -1.56
C ILE A 65 0.21 11.87 -1.84
N ARG A 66 -0.61 11.35 -2.77
CA ARG A 66 -1.92 11.93 -3.11
C ARG A 66 -2.92 11.90 -1.95
N GLY A 67 -3.06 10.76 -1.26
CA GLY A 67 -3.96 10.65 -0.11
C GLY A 67 -3.49 11.40 1.14
N GLY A 68 -2.20 11.80 1.19
CA GLY A 68 -1.64 12.67 2.22
C GLY A 68 -1.82 14.15 1.91
N ASP A 69 -1.77 14.53 0.63
CA ASP A 69 -1.97 15.89 0.13
C ASP A 69 -3.44 16.34 0.31
N GLU A 70 -4.40 15.43 0.07
CA GLU A 70 -5.84 15.69 0.24
C GLU A 70 -6.28 15.99 1.69
N ARG A 71 -5.42 15.78 2.71
CA ARG A 71 -5.70 16.17 4.11
C ARG A 71 -5.19 17.56 4.49
N ARG A 72 -4.69 18.33 3.53
CA ARG A 72 -4.12 19.68 3.74
C ARG A 72 -4.87 20.80 3.00
N ALA A 73 -5.99 20.50 2.33
CA ALA A 73 -6.84 21.49 1.66
C ALA A 73 -8.08 21.82 2.50
#